data_AF-A0A6C0DLW3-F1
#
_entry.id   AF-A0A6C0DLW3-F1
#
_cell.length_a   1.000
_cell.length_b   1.000
_cell.length_c   1.000
_cell.angle_alpha   90.00
_cell.angle_beta   90.00
_cell.angle_gamma   90.00
#
_symmetry.space_group_name_H-M   'P 1'
#
loop_
_entity.id
_entity.type
_entity.pdbx_description
1 polymer ?
#
loop_
_entity_poly.entity_id
_entity_poly.type
_entity_poly.pdbx_seq_one_letter_code
_entity_poly.pdbx_strand_id
1 'polypeptide(L)'
;MELNIITFGYLFFRLAPFILTCFFTLSSIFNQDFKGFVLLVGLLLACFAGSMVGRIFNFQTPSSAIDNSVCNMITMGQMENLSQLPLGQVVLSYIYFYLMIFIGLNNVYKQNVSTLIFFPLLIIIDAIWNANNGCFSPIQIFVAIIVGGGIGALWGWIIYSTKSQNLQYFAGYSGNQVCNKPSKNTFKCSVYKNGKLLSSSNV
;
A
#
# COMPACT_ATOMS: atom_id res chain seq x y z
N MET A 1 -24.91 11.88 -13.56
CA MET A 1 -23.50 12.36 -13.67
C MET A 1 -22.98 11.87 -15.00
N GLU A 2 -22.62 12.78 -15.92
CA GLU A 2 -21.96 12.39 -17.17
C GLU A 2 -20.59 11.80 -16.82
N LEU A 3 -20.33 10.57 -17.27
CA LEU A 3 -19.09 9.86 -16.99
C LEU A 3 -17.95 10.51 -17.78
N ASN A 4 -17.28 11.48 -17.16
CA ASN A 4 -16.09 12.13 -17.69
C ASN A 4 -14.83 11.39 -17.21
N ILE A 5 -13.74 11.44 -17.98
CA ILE A 5 -12.43 10.86 -17.63
C ILE A 5 -11.95 11.36 -16.25
N ILE A 6 -12.31 12.59 -15.91
CA ILE A 6 -12.02 13.23 -14.62
C ILE A 6 -12.78 12.53 -13.48
N THR A 7 -14.05 12.18 -13.69
CA THR A 7 -14.87 11.44 -12.72
C THR A 7 -14.38 10.01 -12.53
N PHE A 8 -13.88 9.37 -13.61
CA PHE A 8 -13.28 8.05 -13.51
C PHE A 8 -11.96 8.07 -12.73
N GLY A 9 -11.08 9.04 -13.02
CA GLY A 9 -9.84 9.25 -12.26
C GLY A 9 -10.11 9.51 -10.77
N TYR A 10 -11.09 10.35 -10.46
CA TYR A 10 -11.56 10.59 -9.09
C TYR A 10 -11.94 9.29 -8.37
N LEU A 11 -12.79 8.48 -9.01
CA LEU A 11 -13.26 7.22 -8.44
C LEU A 11 -12.08 6.28 -8.15
N PHE A 12 -11.12 6.21 -9.08
CA PHE A 12 -9.91 5.39 -8.89
C PHE A 12 -9.11 5.80 -7.65
N PHE A 13 -8.77 7.08 -7.48
CA PHE A 13 -8.00 7.53 -6.32
C PHE A 13 -8.75 7.31 -5.01
N ARG A 14 -10.08 7.46 -5.03
CA ARG A 14 -10.92 7.23 -3.85
C ARG A 14 -11.00 5.76 -3.45
N LEU A 15 -11.03 4.84 -4.42
CA LEU A 15 -11.02 3.39 -4.15
C LEU A 15 -9.63 2.82 -3.94
N ALA A 16 -8.56 3.50 -4.37
CA ALA A 16 -7.19 2.99 -4.30
C ALA A 16 -6.77 2.51 -2.89
N PRO A 17 -7.06 3.22 -1.78
CA PRO A 17 -6.70 2.73 -0.44
C PRO A 17 -7.39 1.40 -0.10
N PHE A 18 -8.65 1.24 -0.50
CA PHE A 18 -9.41 0.00 -0.31
C PHE A 18 -8.88 -1.12 -1.21
N ILE A 19 -8.66 -0.84 -2.49
CA ILE A 19 -8.12 -1.81 -3.46
C ILE A 19 -6.75 -2.32 -3.01
N LEU A 20 -5.87 -1.44 -2.55
CA LEU A 20 -4.53 -1.83 -2.07
C LEU A 20 -4.61 -2.67 -0.81
N THR A 21 -5.47 -2.30 0.14
CA THR A 21 -5.68 -3.10 1.36
C THR A 21 -6.19 -4.49 1.00
N CYS A 22 -7.19 -4.60 0.13
CA CYS A 22 -7.71 -5.87 -0.38
C CYS A 22 -6.65 -6.68 -1.12
N PHE A 23 -5.81 -6.03 -1.93
CA PHE A 23 -4.73 -6.70 -2.65
C PHE A 23 -3.75 -7.37 -1.68
N PHE A 24 -3.28 -6.66 -0.64
CA PHE A 24 -2.34 -7.24 0.33
C PHE A 24 -2.95 -8.35 1.18
N THR A 25 -4.21 -8.21 1.58
CA THR A 25 -4.90 -9.23 2.38
C THR A 25 -5.19 -10.47 1.54
N LEU A 26 -5.75 -10.33 0.34
CA LEU A 26 -6.01 -11.46 -0.57
C LEU A 26 -4.72 -12.16 -1.00
N SER A 27 -3.66 -11.40 -1.30
CA SER A 27 -2.35 -11.97 -1.60
C SER A 27 -1.84 -12.84 -0.46
N SER A 28 -2.09 -12.46 0.78
CA SER A 28 -1.68 -13.25 1.95
C SER A 28 -2.54 -14.49 2.14
N ILE A 29 -3.85 -14.40 1.90
CA ILE A 29 -4.77 -15.54 1.94
C ILE A 29 -4.35 -16.58 0.89
N PHE A 30 -4.07 -16.17 -0.35
CA PHE A 30 -3.65 -17.10 -1.41
C PHE A 30 -2.28 -17.70 -1.18
N ASN A 31 -1.35 -16.93 -0.61
CA ASN A 31 -0.03 -17.43 -0.24
C ASN A 31 -0.01 -18.20 1.09
N GLN A 32 -1.16 -18.32 1.77
CA GLN A 32 -1.29 -18.95 3.10
C GLN A 32 -0.36 -18.34 4.17
N ASP A 33 -0.09 -17.04 4.04
CA ASP A 33 0.77 -16.27 4.94
C ASP A 33 -0.06 -15.37 5.86
N PHE A 34 0.47 -15.06 7.06
CA PHE A 34 -0.19 -14.16 8.01
C PHE A 34 0.14 -12.66 7.78
N LYS A 35 0.95 -12.34 6.77
CA LYS A 35 1.47 -10.98 6.51
C LYS A 35 0.33 -9.95 6.38
N GLY A 36 -0.68 -10.24 5.57
CA GLY A 36 -1.81 -9.35 5.32
C GLY A 36 -2.72 -9.17 6.53
N PHE A 37 -2.83 -10.18 7.39
CA PHE A 37 -3.55 -10.06 8.66
C PHE A 37 -2.83 -9.09 9.61
N VAL A 38 -1.50 -9.23 9.74
CA VAL A 38 -0.67 -8.33 10.55
C VAL A 38 -0.74 -6.88 10.05
N LEU A 39 -0.73 -6.68 8.73
CA LEU A 39 -0.92 -5.37 8.11
C LEU A 39 -2.30 -4.79 8.47
N LEU A 40 -3.37 -5.60 8.40
CA LEU A 40 -4.74 -5.17 8.67
C LEU A 40 -4.94 -4.75 10.14
N VAL A 41 -4.37 -5.47 11.10
CA VAL A 41 -4.42 -5.10 12.53
C VAL A 41 -3.81 -3.72 12.76
N GLY A 42 -2.60 -3.48 12.24
CA GLY A 42 -1.96 -2.16 12.38
C GLY A 42 -2.68 -1.06 11.59
N LEU A 43 -3.33 -1.40 10.47
CA LEU A 43 -4.12 -0.45 9.68
C LEU A 43 -5.35 0.03 10.45
N LEU A 44 -6.06 -0.88 11.13
CA LEU A 44 -7.19 -0.52 11.99
C LEU A 44 -6.75 0.40 13.12
N LEU A 45 -5.58 0.14 13.73
CA LEU A 45 -4.99 1.01 14.73
C LEU A 45 -4.67 2.40 14.14
N ALA A 46 -4.12 2.47 12.92
CA ALA A 46 -3.81 3.74 12.26
C ALA A 46 -5.07 4.56 11.96
N CYS A 47 -6.13 3.93 11.45
CA CYS A 47 -7.41 4.59 11.21
C CYS A 47 -8.07 5.09 12.50
N PHE A 48 -8.02 4.29 13.56
CA PHE A 48 -8.51 4.68 14.88
C PHE A 48 -7.72 5.88 15.45
N ALA A 49 -6.39 5.84 15.37
CA ALA A 49 -5.56 6.94 15.81
C ALA A 49 -5.77 8.20 14.96
N GLY A 50 -5.90 8.07 13.64
CA GLY A 50 -6.20 9.20 12.75
C GLY A 50 -7.51 9.90 13.10
N SER A 51 -8.56 9.12 13.38
CA SER A 51 -9.86 9.67 13.81
C SER A 51 -9.80 10.31 15.20
N MET A 52 -9.00 9.76 16.13
CA MET A 52 -8.75 10.39 17.44
C MET A 52 -7.96 11.69 17.32
N VAL A 53 -6.87 11.70 16.55
CA VAL A 53 -6.03 12.90 16.33
C VAL A 53 -6.86 14.02 15.70
N GLY A 54 -7.70 13.70 14.72
CA GLY A 54 -8.64 14.67 14.15
C GLY A 54 -9.43 15.43 15.21
N ARG A 55 -10.01 14.67 16.16
CA ARG A 55 -10.83 15.21 17.26
C ARG A 55 -10.01 16.02 18.26
N ILE A 56 -8.82 15.55 18.63
CA ILE A 56 -7.94 16.24 19.59
C ILE A 56 -7.54 17.63 19.06
N PHE A 57 -7.21 17.73 17.78
CA PHE A 57 -6.85 19.00 17.15
C PHE A 57 -8.06 19.84 16.72
N ASN A 58 -9.29 19.36 16.97
CA ASN A 58 -10.55 20.03 16.60
C ASN A 58 -10.58 20.49 15.14
N PHE A 59 -10.05 19.66 14.23
CA PHE A 59 -10.05 20.02 12.81
C PHE A 59 -11.50 20.09 12.29
N GLN A 60 -11.85 21.23 11.73
CA GLN A 60 -13.17 21.44 11.13
C GLN A 60 -13.15 21.02 9.67
N THR A 61 -14.27 20.50 9.19
CA THR A 61 -14.49 20.27 7.77
C THR A 61 -14.54 21.62 7.05
N PRO A 62 -13.74 21.83 5.98
CA PRO A 62 -13.81 23.06 5.19
C PRO A 62 -15.23 23.31 4.67
N SER A 63 -15.69 24.57 4.66
CA SER A 63 -16.99 24.94 4.10
C SER A 63 -17.13 24.55 2.62
N SER A 64 -16.03 24.63 1.86
CA SER A 64 -15.94 24.15 0.48
C SER A 64 -16.21 22.65 0.31
N ALA A 65 -15.99 21.85 1.35
CA ALA A 65 -16.24 20.41 1.31
C ALA A 65 -17.74 20.08 1.43
N ILE A 66 -18.53 20.97 2.05
CA ILE A 66 -19.98 20.78 2.25
C ILE A 66 -20.72 20.92 0.93
N ASP A 67 -20.34 21.91 0.12
CA ASP A 67 -20.97 22.21 -1.17
C ASP A 67 -20.47 21.30 -2.31
N ASN A 68 -19.29 20.69 -2.15
CA ASN A 68 -18.66 19.91 -3.20
C ASN A 68 -19.02 18.42 -3.09
N SER A 69 -19.88 17.94 -3.99
CA SER A 69 -20.29 16.54 -4.09
C SER A 69 -19.12 15.56 -4.32
N VAL A 70 -17.97 16.07 -4.80
CA VAL A 70 -16.71 15.32 -4.96
C VAL A 70 -16.07 14.98 -3.60
N CYS A 71 -16.36 15.72 -2.53
CA CYS A 71 -15.85 15.41 -1.19
C CYS A 71 -16.73 14.39 -0.45
N ASN A 72 -17.99 14.29 -0.87
CA ASN A 72 -19.03 13.46 -0.27
C ASN A 72 -19.15 12.11 -1.00
N MET A 73 -18.27 11.16 -0.72
CA MET A 73 -18.49 9.75 -1.13
C MET A 73 -18.09 8.77 -0.04
N ILE A 74 -19.09 8.41 0.78
CA ILE A 74 -19.77 7.11 0.99
C ILE A 74 -20.52 7.32 2.31
N THR A 75 -21.71 7.94 2.28
CA THR A 75 -22.61 8.01 3.43
C THR A 75 -23.32 6.66 3.56
N MET A 76 -22.63 5.67 4.13
CA MET A 76 -23.29 4.46 4.64
C MET A 76 -23.95 4.83 5.98
N GLY A 77 -25.21 5.25 5.91
CA GLY A 77 -26.00 5.69 7.06
C GLY A 77 -25.74 7.15 7.47
N GLN A 78 -26.58 7.66 8.39
CA GLN A 78 -26.63 9.03 8.92
C GLN A 78 -25.36 9.52 9.67
N MET A 79 -24.20 8.92 9.41
CA MET A 79 -22.92 9.28 10.01
C MET A 79 -22.23 10.29 9.08
N GLU A 80 -22.63 11.56 9.18
CA GLU A 80 -21.88 12.66 8.55
C GLU A 80 -20.46 12.70 9.12
N ASN A 81 -19.46 12.76 8.23
CA ASN A 81 -18.05 12.98 8.55
C ASN A 81 -17.45 11.99 9.57
N LEU A 82 -17.31 10.71 9.18
CA LEU A 82 -16.67 9.65 9.98
C LEU A 82 -15.28 10.01 10.54
N SER A 83 -14.55 10.95 9.91
CA SER A 83 -13.25 11.43 10.39
C SER A 83 -12.98 12.86 9.90
N GLN A 84 -12.39 13.68 10.77
CA GLN A 84 -11.94 15.04 10.48
C GLN A 84 -10.59 15.10 9.72
N LEU A 85 -9.94 13.95 9.58
CA LEU A 85 -8.75 13.74 8.75
C LEU A 85 -9.07 12.83 7.56
N PRO A 86 -8.41 13.03 6.40
CA PRO A 86 -8.57 12.16 5.23
C PRO A 86 -8.07 10.75 5.54
N LEU A 87 -8.99 9.82 5.85
CA LEU A 87 -8.63 8.43 6.17
C LEU A 87 -7.94 7.71 5.00
N GLY A 88 -8.27 8.07 3.75
CA GLY A 88 -7.56 7.55 2.57
C GLY A 88 -6.05 7.86 2.61
N GLN A 89 -5.69 9.09 3.00
CA GLN A 89 -4.29 9.50 3.19
C GLN A 89 -3.61 8.75 4.34
N VAL A 90 -4.33 8.54 5.45
CA VAL A 90 -3.82 7.75 6.57
C VAL A 90 -3.51 6.31 6.13
N VAL A 91 -4.42 5.66 5.40
CA VAL A 91 -4.26 4.29 4.90
C VAL A 91 -3.08 4.18 3.93
N LEU A 92 -3.00 5.06 2.93
CA LEU A 92 -1.91 5.05 1.95
C LEU A 92 -0.55 5.29 2.60
N SER A 93 -0.47 6.27 3.50
CA SER A 93 0.76 6.58 4.24
C SER A 93 1.16 5.44 5.16
N TYR A 94 0.20 4.85 5.89
CA TYR A 94 0.45 3.69 6.73
C TYR A 94 1.05 2.53 5.93
N ILE A 95 0.44 2.14 4.81
CA ILE A 95 0.94 1.04 3.98
C ILE A 95 2.35 1.33 3.49
N TYR A 96 2.60 2.55 2.98
CA TYR A 96 3.91 2.93 2.48
C TYR A 96 5.00 2.84 3.56
N PHE A 97 4.81 3.51 4.70
CA PHE A 97 5.80 3.55 5.76
C PHE A 97 5.99 2.19 6.45
N TYR A 98 4.92 1.40 6.58
CA TYR A 98 5.00 0.03 7.07
C TYR A 98 5.90 -0.85 6.18
N LEU A 99 5.71 -0.79 4.85
CA LEU A 99 6.55 -1.53 3.90
C LEU A 99 7.99 -1.00 3.86
N MET A 100 8.17 0.33 3.99
CA MET A 100 9.47 0.99 4.00
C MET A 100 10.38 0.49 5.12
N ILE A 101 9.84 0.18 6.31
CA ILE A 101 10.64 -0.38 7.40
C ILE A 101 11.34 -1.66 6.97
N PHE A 102 10.61 -2.61 6.37
CA PHE A 102 11.21 -3.88 5.96
C PHE A 102 12.16 -3.69 4.78
N ILE A 103 11.81 -2.83 3.80
CA ILE A 103 12.69 -2.54 2.68
C ILE A 103 14.02 -1.96 3.17
N GLY A 104 13.96 -1.05 4.14
CA GLY A 104 15.13 -0.38 4.70
C GLY A 104 15.98 -1.31 5.56
N LEU A 105 15.38 -1.99 6.53
CA LEU A 105 16.12 -2.84 7.45
C LEU A 105 16.68 -4.11 6.79
N ASN A 106 16.04 -4.60 5.73
CA ASN A 106 16.53 -5.75 4.96
C ASN A 106 17.38 -5.36 3.73
N ASN A 107 17.63 -4.07 3.49
CA ASN A 107 18.42 -3.55 2.35
C ASN A 107 17.92 -4.00 0.95
N VAL A 108 16.62 -4.22 0.78
CA VAL A 108 16.01 -4.75 -0.47
C VAL A 108 15.47 -3.66 -1.40
N TYR A 109 16.08 -2.47 -1.39
CA TYR A 109 15.64 -1.30 -2.16
C TYR A 109 15.54 -1.57 -3.68
N LYS A 110 16.57 -2.20 -4.26
CA LYS A 110 16.65 -2.44 -5.71
C LYS A 110 15.56 -3.38 -6.23
N GLN A 111 15.11 -4.30 -5.39
CA GLN A 111 14.07 -5.26 -5.74
C GLN A 111 12.67 -4.64 -5.64
N ASN A 112 12.53 -3.57 -4.85
CA ASN A 112 11.25 -2.95 -4.51
C ASN A 112 11.13 -1.50 -5.00
N VAL A 113 11.87 -1.15 -6.05
CA VAL A 113 11.85 0.20 -6.67
C VAL A 113 10.43 0.61 -7.08
N SER A 114 9.60 -0.35 -7.53
CA SER A 114 8.20 -0.08 -7.87
C SER A 114 7.42 0.48 -6.66
N THR A 115 7.55 -0.14 -5.49
CA THR A 115 6.91 0.32 -4.24
C THR A 115 7.40 1.71 -3.83
N LEU A 116 8.71 1.95 -3.97
CA LEU A 116 9.35 3.23 -3.62
C LEU A 116 8.87 4.41 -4.48
N ILE A 117 8.43 4.15 -5.72
CA ILE A 117 7.96 5.19 -6.64
C ILE A 117 6.43 5.29 -6.62
N PHE A 118 5.74 4.15 -6.68
CA PHE A 118 4.29 4.08 -6.82
C PHE A 118 3.56 4.70 -5.63
N PHE A 119 3.95 4.37 -4.40
CA PHE A 119 3.25 4.86 -3.21
C PHE A 119 3.42 6.36 -2.99
N PRO A 120 4.63 6.95 -3.04
CA PRO A 120 4.78 8.39 -2.93
C PRO A 120 4.03 9.15 -4.01
N LEU A 121 4.05 8.66 -5.26
CA LEU A 121 3.30 9.26 -6.35
C LEU A 121 1.79 9.24 -6.07
N LEU A 122 1.27 8.11 -5.60
CA LEU A 122 -0.15 7.97 -5.27
C LEU A 122 -0.57 8.87 -4.09
N ILE A 123 0.24 8.95 -3.03
CA ILE A 123 0.01 9.82 -1.88
C ILE A 123 -0.01 11.30 -2.29
N ILE A 124 0.97 11.73 -3.10
CA ILE A 124 1.07 13.11 -3.58
C ILE A 124 -0.12 13.48 -4.47
N ILE A 125 -0.49 12.61 -5.41
CA ILE A 125 -1.63 12.88 -6.30
C ILE A 125 -2.94 12.97 -5.50
N ASP A 126 -3.17 12.05 -4.57
CA ASP A 126 -4.37 12.10 -3.72
C ASP A 126 -4.35 13.34 -2.80
N ALA A 127 -3.19 13.78 -2.32
CA ALA A 127 -3.05 15.00 -1.52
C ALA A 127 -3.38 16.25 -2.34
N ILE A 128 -2.83 16.37 -3.54
CA ILE A 128 -3.13 17.46 -4.49
C ILE A 128 -4.62 17.45 -4.83
N TRP A 129 -5.19 16.27 -5.06
CA TRP A 129 -6.61 16.14 -5.38
C TRP A 129 -7.50 16.64 -4.24
N ASN A 130 -7.25 16.20 -3.00
CA ASN A 130 -8.02 16.62 -1.83
C ASN A 130 -7.89 18.12 -1.56
N ALA A 131 -6.70 18.70 -1.78
CA ALA A 131 -6.46 20.14 -1.61
C ALA A 131 -7.15 20.96 -2.70
N ASN A 132 -7.01 20.59 -3.98
CA ASN A 132 -7.58 21.34 -5.11
C ASN A 132 -9.12 21.31 -5.14
N ASN A 133 -9.73 20.23 -4.65
CA ASN A 133 -11.19 20.12 -4.55
C ASN A 133 -11.75 20.69 -3.23
N GLY A 134 -10.88 21.24 -2.35
CA GLY A 134 -11.29 21.84 -1.09
C GLY A 134 -11.90 20.86 -0.09
N CYS A 135 -11.59 19.56 -0.22
CA CYS A 135 -12.13 18.53 0.67
C CYS A 135 -11.46 18.54 2.05
N PHE A 136 -10.15 18.81 2.08
CA PHE A 136 -9.37 18.92 3.31
C PHE A 136 -8.35 20.05 3.16
N SER A 137 -8.10 20.74 4.26
CA SER A 137 -7.03 21.74 4.32
C SER A 137 -5.65 21.06 4.20
N PRO A 138 -4.62 21.77 3.67
CA PRO A 138 -3.27 21.24 3.58
C PRO A 138 -2.72 20.73 4.92
N ILE A 139 -3.09 21.37 6.03
CA ILE A 139 -2.67 20.95 7.37
C ILE A 139 -3.32 19.63 7.81
N GLN A 140 -4.61 19.41 7.51
CA GLN A 140 -5.28 18.13 7.75
C GLN A 140 -4.61 17.00 6.94
N ILE A 141 -4.28 17.26 5.68
CA ILE A 141 -3.59 16.30 4.81
C ILE A 141 -2.20 15.96 5.38
N PHE A 142 -1.43 16.98 5.75
CA PHE A 142 -0.10 16.79 6.32
C PHE A 142 -0.13 15.99 7.64
N VAL A 143 -1.05 16.31 8.54
CA VAL A 143 -1.24 15.56 9.79
C VAL A 143 -1.66 14.11 9.52
N ALA A 144 -2.54 13.87 8.55
CA ALA A 144 -2.93 12.51 8.16
C ALA A 144 -1.74 11.67 7.67
N ILE A 145 -0.84 12.27 6.87
CA ILE A 145 0.39 11.62 6.40
C ILE A 145 1.31 11.30 7.58
N ILE A 146 1.51 12.24 8.51
CA ILE A 146 2.34 12.02 9.70
C ILE A 146 1.77 10.91 10.57
N VAL A 147 0.47 10.93 10.86
CA VAL A 147 -0.16 9.93 11.73
C VAL A 147 -0.11 8.55 11.09
N GLY A 148 -0.53 8.43 9.83
CA GLY A 148 -0.48 7.17 9.10
C GLY A 148 0.95 6.65 8.98
N GLY A 149 1.88 7.52 8.55
CA GLY A 149 3.28 7.17 8.38
C GLY A 149 3.99 6.80 9.68
N GLY A 150 3.76 7.56 10.75
CA GLY A 150 4.33 7.30 12.07
C GLY A 150 3.87 5.97 12.65
N ILE A 151 2.56 5.68 12.57
CA ILE A 151 2.01 4.40 13.04
C ILE A 151 2.46 3.25 12.15
N GLY A 152 2.52 3.44 10.83
CA GLY A 152 3.04 2.45 9.89
C GLY A 152 4.49 2.09 10.19
N ALA A 153 5.34 3.08 10.39
CA ALA A 153 6.74 2.89 10.75
C ALA A 153 6.89 2.20 12.13
N LEU A 154 6.14 2.66 13.13
CA LEU A 154 6.18 2.09 14.48
C LEU A 154 5.71 0.63 14.48
N TRP A 155 4.59 0.33 13.81
CA TRP A 155 4.07 -1.03 13.70
C TRP A 155 5.03 -1.94 12.91
N GLY A 156 5.57 -1.46 11.79
CA GLY A 156 6.57 -2.19 11.02
C GLY A 156 7.81 -2.52 11.84
N TRP A 157 8.28 -1.58 12.66
CA TRP A 157 9.42 -1.79 13.55
C TRP A 157 9.14 -2.79 14.67
N ILE A 158 7.94 -2.75 15.28
CA ILE A 158 7.50 -3.75 16.26
C ILE A 158 7.52 -5.14 15.64
N ILE A 159 6.94 -5.30 14.45
CA ILE A 159 6.88 -6.60 13.75
C ILE A 159 8.29 -7.07 13.35
N TYR A 160 9.14 -6.17 12.87
CA TYR A 160 10.53 -6.50 12.56
C TYR A 160 11.27 -7.04 13.78
N SER A 161 11.05 -6.42 14.94
CA SER A 161 11.69 -6.79 16.21
C SER A 161 11.28 -8.19 16.71
N THR A 162 10.15 -8.74 16.25
CA THR A 162 9.76 -10.12 16.56
C THR A 162 10.67 -11.18 15.91
N LYS A 163 11.50 -10.79 14.94
CA LYS A 163 12.38 -11.67 14.13
C LYS A 163 11.65 -12.80 13.37
N SER A 164 10.31 -12.77 13.31
CA SER A 164 9.53 -13.76 12.56
C SER A 164 9.40 -13.33 11.10
N GLN A 165 10.15 -13.99 10.21
CA GLN A 165 10.11 -13.69 8.77
C GLN A 165 8.72 -13.90 8.14
N ASN A 166 7.91 -14.80 8.72
CA ASN A 166 6.56 -15.10 8.25
C ASN A 166 5.57 -13.94 8.45
N LEU A 167 5.89 -12.98 9.31
CA LEU A 167 5.05 -11.80 9.59
C LEU A 167 5.49 -10.57 8.78
N GLN A 168 6.68 -10.57 8.21
CA GLN A 168 7.28 -9.43 7.54
C GLN A 168 6.95 -9.42 6.05
N TYR A 169 6.46 -8.30 5.54
CA TYR A 169 6.46 -8.07 4.10
C TYR A 169 7.90 -7.76 3.65
N PHE A 170 8.39 -8.44 2.61
CA PHE A 170 9.79 -8.34 2.16
C PHE A 170 10.81 -8.76 3.23
N ALA A 171 10.61 -9.95 3.82
CA ALA A 171 11.63 -10.57 4.65
C ALA A 171 12.97 -10.64 3.92
N GLY A 172 14.07 -10.26 4.59
CA GLY A 172 15.41 -10.42 4.05
C GLY A 172 15.67 -11.89 3.76
N TYR A 173 15.95 -12.22 2.50
CA TYR A 173 16.21 -13.59 2.09
C TYR A 173 17.42 -14.15 2.84
N SER A 174 17.17 -15.17 3.67
CA SER A 174 18.21 -16.01 4.25
C SER A 174 18.70 -16.97 3.16
N GLY A 175 19.68 -16.52 2.37
CA GLY A 175 20.30 -17.30 1.30
C GLY A 175 19.80 -16.92 -0.09
N ASN A 176 20.68 -17.11 -1.07
CA ASN A 176 20.61 -16.69 -2.48
C ASN A 176 19.43 -17.24 -3.32
N GLN A 177 18.25 -17.44 -2.75
CA GLN A 177 17.04 -17.87 -3.46
C GLN A 177 16.27 -16.68 -4.05
N VAL A 178 16.98 -15.74 -4.67
CA VAL A 178 16.35 -14.83 -5.63
C VAL A 178 16.23 -15.63 -6.92
N CYS A 179 15.02 -16.12 -7.21
CA CYS A 179 14.73 -16.77 -8.48
C CYS A 179 14.85 -15.73 -9.60
N ASN A 180 16.04 -15.63 -10.20
CA ASN A 180 16.25 -14.82 -11.39
C ASN A 180 15.59 -15.51 -12.57
N LYS A 181 14.77 -14.78 -13.32
CA LYS A 181 14.34 -15.22 -14.66
C LYS A 181 15.62 -15.37 -15.50
N PRO A 182 15.96 -16.58 -15.99
CA PRO A 182 17.16 -16.76 -16.78
C PRO A 182 17.06 -15.88 -18.03
N SER A 183 18.05 -15.02 -18.26
CA SER A 183 18.04 -14.05 -19.36
C SER A 183 18.36 -14.68 -20.72
N LYS A 184 18.94 -15.89 -20.73
CA LYS A 184 19.18 -16.73 -21.92
C LYS A 184 19.16 -18.20 -21.52
N ASN A 185 18.04 -18.89 -21.72
CA ASN A 185 17.99 -20.34 -21.58
C ASN A 185 18.42 -20.96 -22.91
N THR A 186 19.68 -21.40 -23.02
CA THR A 186 20.02 -22.39 -24.04
C THR A 186 19.61 -23.76 -23.50
N PHE A 187 18.60 -24.38 -24.11
CA PHE A 187 18.18 -25.71 -23.73
C PHE A 187 19.13 -26.73 -24.34
N LYS A 188 19.77 -27.57 -23.51
CA LYS A 188 20.57 -28.69 -23.99
C LYS A 188 19.63 -29.84 -24.34
N CYS A 189 19.33 -30.00 -25.62
CA CYS A 189 18.56 -31.14 -26.09
C CYS A 189 19.50 -32.33 -26.26
N SER A 190 19.23 -33.45 -25.60
CA SER A 190 20.03 -34.68 -25.68
C SER A 190 19.13 -35.83 -26.13
N VAL A 191 19.38 -36.36 -27.32
CA VAL A 191 18.59 -37.45 -27.92
C VAL A 191 19.23 -38.78 -27.57
N TYR A 192 18.47 -39.72 -27.01
CA TYR A 192 18.94 -41.05 -26.62
C TYR A 192 18.18 -42.16 -27.33
N LYS A 193 18.86 -43.26 -27.66
CA LYS A 193 18.24 -44.52 -28.11
C LYS A 193 18.97 -45.69 -27.47
N ASN A 194 18.22 -46.60 -26.85
CA ASN A 194 18.76 -47.77 -26.12
C ASN A 194 19.84 -47.40 -25.09
N GLY A 195 19.64 -46.28 -24.36
CA GLY A 195 20.57 -45.80 -23.34
C GLY A 195 21.85 -45.15 -23.88
N LYS A 196 22.04 -45.02 -25.21
CA LYS A 196 23.18 -44.32 -25.81
C LYS A 196 22.78 -42.94 -26.35
N LEU A 197 23.60 -41.94 -26.08
CA LEU A 197 23.45 -40.58 -26.59
C LEU A 197 23.71 -40.58 -28.11
N LEU A 198 22.74 -40.09 -28.89
CA LEU A 198 22.81 -39.97 -30.34
C LEU A 198 23.22 -38.58 -30.80
N SER A 199 22.76 -37.53 -30.12
CA SER A 199 23.05 -36.14 -30.47
C SER A 199 22.78 -35.22 -29.28
N SER A 200 23.59 -34.16 -29.15
CA SER A 200 23.38 -33.08 -28.20
C SER A 200 23.51 -31.75 -28.91
N SER A 201 22.51 -30.88 -28.77
CA SER A 201 22.52 -29.53 -29.32
C SER A 201 22.03 -28.50 -28.29
N ASN A 202 22.56 -27.29 -28.38
CA ASN A 202 22.11 -26.14 -27.59
C ASN A 202 21.13 -25.35 -28.46
N VAL A 203 19.88 -25.21 -28.02
CA VAL A 203 18.83 -24.39 -28.66
C VAL A 203 18.61 -23.13 -27.86
#